data_AF-G5ZWH6-F1
#
_entry.id   AF-G5ZWH6-F1
#
_cell.length_a   1.000
_cell.length_b   1.000
_cell.length_c   1.000
_cell.angle_alpha   90.00
_cell.angle_beta   90.00
_cell.angle_gamma   90.00
#
_symmetry.space_group_name_H-M   'P 1'
#
loop_
_entity.id
_entity.type
_entity.pdbx_description
1 polymer ?
#
loop_
_entity_poly.entity_id
_entity_poly.type
_entity_poly.pdbx_seq_one_letter_code
_entity_poly.pdbx_strand_id
1 'polypeptide(L)' 'MSLTKSASTQAHLAKYQLVEVDSSVRPARVTVLSCHKSKEEATEAWKASAVAKIDFYDISHSVIEL' A
#
# COMPACT_ATOMS: atom_id res chain seq x y z
N MET A 1 22.31 -11.46 16.13
CA MET A 1 21.53 -10.89 15.02
C MET A 1 20.08 -11.31 15.19
N SER A 2 19.19 -10.40 15.57
CA SER A 2 17.74 -10.66 15.58
C SER A 2 17.01 -9.34 15.37
N LEU A 3 16.63 -9.05 14.13
CA LEU A 3 15.68 -7.99 13.78
C LEU A 3 14.29 -8.60 13.75
N THR A 4 13.71 -8.89 14.91
CA THR A 4 12.26 -9.10 14.99
C THR A 4 11.61 -7.72 14.99
N LYS A 5 11.43 -7.18 13.78
CA LYS A 5 10.69 -5.94 13.55
C LYS A 5 9.21 -6.28 13.77
N SER A 6 8.72 -6.04 14.98
CA SER A 6 7.31 -6.19 15.36
C SER A 6 6.44 -5.29 14.48
N ALA A 7 5.84 -5.89 13.45
CA ALA A 7 4.99 -5.21 12.47
C ALA A 7 3.62 -4.75 13.03
N SER A 8 3.33 -5.01 14.31
CA SER A 8 2.01 -4.78 14.91
C SER A 8 1.82 -3.41 15.58
N THR A 9 2.88 -2.66 15.89
CA THR A 9 2.74 -1.35 16.57
C THR A 9 2.56 -0.18 15.60
N GLN A 10 2.76 -0.38 14.29
CA GLN A 10 2.79 0.69 13.31
C GLN A 10 1.40 1.02 12.69
N ALA A 11 0.41 0.14 12.88
CA ALA A 11 -0.93 0.31 12.34
C ALA A 11 -1.76 1.39 13.07
N HIS A 12 -1.51 1.65 14.36
CA HIS A 12 -2.29 2.61 15.15
C HIS A 12 -1.96 4.10 14.88
N LEU A 13 -0.98 4.39 14.03
CA LEU A 13 -0.48 5.75 13.80
C LEU A 13 -0.51 6.17 12.32
N ALA A 14 -0.86 5.26 11.42
CA ALA A 14 -0.92 5.54 10.00
C ALA A 14 -2.33 5.96 9.62
N LYS A 15 -2.45 7.16 9.06
CA LYS A 15 -3.72 7.74 8.58
C LYS A 15 -3.97 7.38 7.11
N TYR A 16 -2.92 7.11 6.35
CA TYR A 16 -2.99 6.79 4.93
C TYR A 16 -2.30 5.45 4.67
N GLN A 17 -2.92 4.61 3.84
CA GLN A 17 -2.40 3.32 3.43
C GLN A 17 -2.30 3.28 1.91
N LEU A 18 -1.13 2.92 1.40
CA LEU A 18 -0.99 2.55 0.00
C LEU A 18 -1.35 1.08 -0.13
N VAL A 19 -2.34 0.78 -0.95
CA VAL A 19 -2.79 -0.58 -1.21
C VAL A 19 -2.64 -0.92 -2.68
N GLU A 20 -2.33 -2.18 -2.93
CA GLU A 20 -2.46 -2.83 -4.22
C GLU A 20 -3.78 -3.59 -4.24
N VAL A 21 -4.57 -3.41 -5.29
CA VAL A 21 -5.83 -4.10 -5.53
C VAL A 21 -5.68 -4.95 -6.77
N ASP A 22 -5.71 -6.27 -6.56
CA ASP A 22 -5.77 -7.28 -7.61
C ASP A 22 -7.23 -7.69 -7.82
N SER A 23 -7.78 -7.23 -8.94
CA SER A 23 -9.18 -7.47 -9.35
C SER A 23 -9.36 -8.72 -10.22
N SER A 24 -8.28 -9.44 -10.54
CA SER A 24 -8.32 -10.67 -11.33
C SER A 24 -9.00 -11.84 -10.60
N VAL A 25 -9.15 -11.74 -9.28
CA VAL A 25 -9.74 -12.77 -8.41
C VAL A 25 -10.96 -12.26 -7.65
N ARG A 26 -11.86 -13.18 -7.27
CA ARG A 26 -13.10 -12.88 -6.51
C ARG A 26 -13.09 -13.67 -5.19
N PRO A 27 -13.17 -13.01 -4.02
CA PRO A 27 -13.18 -11.55 -3.84
C PRO A 27 -11.83 -10.92 -4.26
N ALA A 28 -11.87 -9.64 -4.63
CA ALA A 28 -10.67 -8.89 -4.99
C ALA A 28 -9.65 -8.93 -3.85
N ARG A 29 -8.37 -9.10 -4.20
CA ARG A 29 -7.30 -9.17 -3.20
C ARG A 29 -6.74 -7.77 -2.99
N VAL A 30 -6.79 -7.32 -1.73
CA VAL A 30 -6.19 -6.05 -1.31
C VAL A 30 -4.95 -6.34 -0.48
N THR A 31 -3.81 -5.80 -0.91
CA THR A 31 -2.53 -5.95 -0.21
C THR A 31 -2.06 -4.57 0.22
N VAL A 32 -1.85 -4.37 1.53
CA VAL A 32 -1.25 -3.13 2.03
C VAL A 32 0.24 -3.14 1.71
N LEU A 33 0.68 -2.18 0.89
CA LEU A 33 2.09 -2.04 0.51
C LEU A 33 2.85 -1.21 1.55
N SER A 34 2.26 -0.11 2.00
CA SER A 34 2.88 0.78 2.98
C SER A 34 1.85 1.61 3.75
N CYS A 35 2.28 2.08 4.92
CA CYS A 35 1.47 2.86 5.84
C CYS A 35 2.14 4.20 6.11
N HIS A 36 1.40 5.30 6.03
CA HIS A 36 1.89 6.67 6.08
C HIS A 36 1.07 7.52 7.04
N LYS A 37 1.72 8.52 7.65
CA LYS A 37 1.04 9.49 8.53
C LYS A 37 0.53 10.71 7.77
N SER A 38 1.21 11.05 6.67
CA SER A 38 0.91 12.21 5.81
C SER A 38 0.39 11.75 4.46
N LYS A 39 -0.51 12.56 3.88
CA LYS A 39 -1.07 12.32 2.55
C LYS A 39 -0.01 12.51 1.48
N GLU A 40 0.87 13.49 1.68
CA GLU A 40 1.98 13.79 0.78
C GLU A 40 2.92 12.59 0.66
N GLU A 41 3.33 11.99 1.79
CA GLU A 41 4.17 10.79 1.79
C GLU A 41 3.49 9.60 1.09
N ALA A 42 2.20 9.38 1.34
CA ALA A 42 1.44 8.31 0.69
C ALA A 42 1.30 8.54 -0.83
N THR A 43 1.16 9.80 -1.24
CA THR A 43 1.02 10.19 -2.65
C THR A 43 2.33 10.02 -3.40
N GLU A 44 3.46 10.38 -2.80
CA GLU A 44 4.78 10.15 -3.39
C GLU A 44 5.08 8.64 -3.51
N ALA A 45 4.73 7.85 -2.50
CA ALA A 45 4.84 6.39 -2.57
C ALA A 45 3.95 5.80 -3.67
N TRP A 46 2.73 6.31 -3.84
CA TRP A 46 1.83 5.90 -4.92
C TRP A 46 2.39 6.24 -6.30
N LYS A 47 2.92 7.46 -6.49
CA LYS A 47 3.57 7.85 -7.76
C LYS A 47 4.76 6.95 -8.09
N ALA A 48 5.62 6.67 -7.11
CA ALA A 48 6.76 5.77 -7.29
C ALA A 48 6.31 4.34 -7.64
N SER A 49 5.22 3.88 -7.02
CA SER A 49 4.60 2.57 -7.30
C SER A 49 3.94 2.51 -8.68
N ALA A 50 3.34 3.60 -9.16
CA ALA A 50 2.72 3.70 -10.48
C ALA A 50 3.75 3.70 -11.62
N VAL A 51 4.92 4.32 -11.41
CA VAL A 51 6.02 4.33 -12.40
C VAL A 51 6.65 2.94 -12.57
N ALA A 52 6.53 2.07 -11.57
CA ALA A 52 7.21 0.78 -11.53
C ALA A 52 6.46 -0.38 -12.21
N LYS A 53 5.21 -0.21 -12.67
CA LYS A 53 4.45 -1.31 -13.30
C LYS A 53 4.06 -1.03 -14.75
N ILE A 54 4.56 -1.92 -15.60
CA ILE A 54 4.09 -2.22 -16.95
C ILE A 54 2.73 -2.92 -16.81
N ASP A 55 1.73 -2.47 -17.57
CA ASP A 55 0.30 -2.87 -17.53
C ASP A 55 0.08 -4.38 -17.38
N PHE A 56 -0.13 -4.83 -16.13
CA PHE A 56 -0.91 -6.04 -15.86
C PHE A 56 -2.34 -5.58 -15.61
N TYR A 57 -3.21 -5.87 -16.58
CA TYR A 57 -4.53 -5.24 -16.80
C TYR A 57 -5.54 -5.26 -15.63
N ASP A 58 -5.25 -5.94 -14.52
CA ASP A 58 -6.17 -6.08 -13.38
C ASP A 58 -5.60 -5.65 -12.02
N ILE A 59 -4.35 -5.15 -11.97
CA ILE A 59 -3.70 -4.71 -10.73
C ILE A 59 -3.60 -3.18 -10.68
N SER A 60 -4.19 -2.57 -9.65
CA SER A 60 -4.18 -1.12 -9.44
C SER A 60 -3.59 -0.76 -8.07
N HIS A 61 -3.03 0.44 -7.94
CA HIS A 61 -2.59 0.98 -6.66
C HIS A 61 -3.50 2.13 -6.24
N SER A 62 -3.85 2.20 -4.97
CA SER A 62 -4.72 3.25 -4.41
C SER A 62 -4.24 3.68 -3.03
N VAL A 63 -4.44 4.95 -2.70
CA VAL A 63 -4.22 5.45 -1.34
C VAL A 63 -5.57 5.51 -0.63
N ILE A 64 -5.68 4.80 0.48
CA ILE A 64 -6.87 4.78 1.34
C ILE A 64 -6.57 5.60 2.59
N GLU A 65 -7.49 6.50 2.95
CA GLU A 65 -7.50 7.17 4.25
C GLU A 65 -8.29 6.31 5.24
N LEU A 66 -7.69 6.01 6.40
CA LEU A 66 -8.31 5.26 7.49
C LEU A 66 -9.19 6.14 8.38
#